data_AF-W4F7A7-F1
#
_entry.id   AF-W4F7A7-F1
#
_cell.length_a   1.000
_cell.length_b   1.000
_cell.length_c   1.000
_cell.angle_alpha   90.00
_cell.angle_beta   90.00
_cell.angle_gamma   90.00
#
_symmetry.space_group_name_H-M   'P 1'
#
loop_
_entity.id
_entity.type
_entity.pdbx_description
1 polymer ?
#
loop_
_entity_poly.entity_id
_entity_poly.type
_entity_poly.pdbx_seq_one_letter_code
_entity_poly.pdbx_strand_id
1 'polypeptide(L)' 'MIEQREQLEENKKMHIIDDLMALGVFKVNDQQLYQVSIEELVEEYQKHCQ' A
#
# COMPACT_ATOMS: atom_id res chain seq x y z
N MET A 1 -22.86 12.68 -0.29
CA MET A 1 -21.70 12.41 -1.18
C MET A 1 -20.52 12.07 -0.28
N ILE A 2 -20.39 10.81 0.14
CA ILE A 2 -19.31 10.35 1.05
C ILE A 2 -18.37 9.36 0.31
N GLU A 3 -18.84 8.69 -0.74
CA GLU A 3 -18.10 7.65 -1.49
C GLU A 3 -16.78 8.10 -2.13
N GLN A 4 -16.61 9.38 -2.52
CA GLN A 4 -15.42 9.79 -3.27
C GLN A 4 -14.11 9.72 -2.45
N ARG A 5 -14.19 9.83 -1.12
CA ARG A 5 -12.99 9.82 -0.27
C ARG A 5 -12.47 8.40 -0.06
N GLU A 6 -13.37 7.46 0.22
CA GLU A 6 -13.04 6.04 0.40
C GLU A 6 -12.43 5.47 -0.89
N GLN A 7 -12.99 5.83 -2.04
CA GLN A 7 -12.51 5.37 -3.34
C GLN A 7 -11.12 5.94 -3.70
N LEU A 8 -10.80 7.16 -3.25
CA LEU A 8 -9.47 7.74 -3.44
C LEU A 8 -8.42 7.04 -2.58
N GLU A 9 -8.77 6.64 -1.36
CA GLU A 9 -7.89 5.91 -0.45
C GLU A 9 -7.63 4.48 -0.94
N GLU A 10 -8.66 3.79 -1.45
CA GLU A 10 -8.50 2.47 -2.06
C GLU A 10 -7.58 2.51 -3.28
N ASN A 11 -7.77 3.50 -4.17
CA ASN A 11 -6.91 3.68 -5.34
C ASN A 11 -5.45 3.92 -4.94
N LYS A 12 -5.20 4.77 -3.94
CA LYS A 12 -3.86 5.01 -3.41
C LYS A 12 -3.24 3.74 -2.83
N LYS A 13 -4.02 2.96 -2.06
CA LYS A 13 -3.55 1.69 -1.50
C LYS A 13 -3.12 0.74 -2.62
N MET A 14 -3.93 0.62 -3.66
CA MET A 14 -3.67 -0.27 -4.79
C MET A 14 -2.38 0.11 -5.53
N HIS A 15 -2.16 1.40 -5.78
CA HIS A 15 -0.92 1.89 -6.39
C HIS A 15 0.33 1.56 -5.55
N ILE A 16 0.27 1.76 -4.23
CA ILE A 16 1.41 1.45 -3.35
C ILE A 16 1.70 -0.06 -3.34
N ILE A 17 0.66 -0.90 -3.38
CA ILE A 17 0.81 -2.35 -3.46
C ILE A 17 1.50 -2.74 -4.77
N ASP A 18 1.08 -2.19 -5.90
CA ASP A 18 1.68 -2.45 -7.20
C ASP A 18 3.16 -2.05 -7.23
N ASP A 19 3.49 -0.88 -6.68
CA ASP A 19 4.86 -0.40 -6.60
C ASP A 19 5.75 -1.28 -5.70
N LEU A 20 5.24 -1.68 -4.53
CA LEU A 20 5.93 -2.61 -3.63
C LEU A 20 6.14 -3.98 -4.28
N MET A 21 5.14 -4.49 -5.01
CA MET A 21 5.27 -5.73 -5.76
C MET A 21 6.33 -5.62 -6.87
N ALA A 22 6.40 -4.49 -7.57
CA ALA A 22 7.41 -4.23 -8.59
C ALA A 22 8.83 -4.19 -8.01
N LEU A 23 8.97 -3.75 -6.74
CA LEU A 23 10.21 -3.78 -5.97
C LEU A 23 10.56 -5.19 -5.42
N GLY A 24 9.67 -6.18 -5.60
CA GLY A 24 9.85 -7.54 -5.10
C GLY A 24 9.42 -7.73 -3.64
N VAL A 25 8.72 -6.75 -3.06
CA VAL A 25 8.13 -6.84 -1.73
C VAL A 25 6.73 -7.42 -1.87
N PHE A 26 6.48 -8.57 -1.25
CA PHE A 26 5.17 -9.23 -1.27
C PHE A 26 4.51 -9.28 0.12
N LYS A 27 5.25 -8.93 1.16
CA LYS A 27 4.81 -8.97 2.55
C LYS A 27 5.44 -7.85 3.36
N VAL A 28 4.70 -7.33 4.32
CA VAL A 28 5.16 -6.39 5.35
C VAL A 28 4.76 -6.97 6.69
N ASN A 29 5.67 -7.00 7.67
CA ASN A 29 5.43 -7.56 9.00
C ASN A 29 4.83 -8.98 8.97
N ASP A 30 5.34 -9.85 8.09
CA ASP A 30 4.83 -11.21 7.83
C ASP A 30 3.39 -11.30 7.29
N GLN A 31 2.74 -10.17 7.04
CA GLN A 31 1.41 -10.06 6.46
C GLN A 31 1.48 -9.77 4.95
N GLN A 32 0.53 -10.31 4.18
CA GLN A 32 0.40 -10.03 2.75
C GLN A 32 0.02 -8.57 2.52
N LEU A 33 0.54 -7.91 1.47
CA LEU A 33 0.30 -6.49 1.16
C LEU A 33 -1.19 -6.07 1.21
N TYR A 34 -2.09 -6.94 0.76
CA TYR A 34 -3.53 -6.69 0.77
C TYR A 34 -4.16 -6.69 2.18
N GLN A 35 -3.53 -7.38 3.13
CA GLN A 35 -4.00 -7.53 4.51
C GLN A 35 -3.45 -6.46 5.44
N VAL A 36 -2.46 -5.70 4.98
CA VAL A 36 -1.79 -4.64 5.76
C VAL A 36 -2.55 -3.33 5.61
N SER A 37 -2.41 -2.44 6.61
CA SER A 37 -2.97 -1.09 6.58
C SER A 37 -2.27 -0.20 5.54
N ILE A 38 -2.93 0.88 5.10
CA ILE A 38 -2.30 1.81 4.16
C ILE A 38 -1.10 2.52 4.79
N GLU A 39 -1.12 2.77 6.10
CA GLU A 39 -0.02 3.39 6.85
C GLU A 39 1.23 2.53 6.79
N GLU A 40 1.12 1.23 7.04
CA GLU A 40 2.24 0.28 6.95
C GLU A 40 2.76 0.13 5.52
N LEU A 41 1.86 0.12 4.52
CA LEU A 41 2.26 0.11 3.11
C LEU A 41 3.04 1.36 2.73
N VAL A 42 2.61 2.55 3.19
CA VAL A 42 3.32 3.82 2.96
C VAL A 42 4.68 3.82 3.64
N GLU A 43 4.76 3.38 4.90
CA GLU A 43 6.03 3.30 5.62
C GLU A 43 7.02 2.37 4.91
N GLU A 44 6.57 1.20 4.47
CA GLU A 44 7.45 0.28 3.74
C GLU A 44 7.86 0.89 2.40
N TYR A 45 6.92 1.44 1.63
CA TYR A 45 7.23 2.09 0.36
C TYR A 45 8.26 3.22 0.51
N GLN A 46 8.16 4.02 1.57
CA GLN A 46 9.14 5.06 1.87
C GLN A 46 10.54 4.52 2.16
N LYS A 47 10.67 3.34 2.77
CA LYS A 47 11.98 2.70 3.02
C LYS A 47 12.65 2.22 1.73
N HIS A 48 11.86 1.76 0.74
CA HIS A 48 12.40 1.25 -0.53
C HIS A 48 12.63 2.36 -1.57
N CYS A 49 11.99 3.52 -1.41
CA CYS A 49 12.13 4.66 -2.31
C CYS A 49 13.26 5.66 -1.90
N GLN A 50 14.02 5.34 -0.84
CA GLN A 50 15.22 6.08 -0.38
C GLN A 50 16.52 5.50 -0.97
#